data_AF-A0A317HQ73-F1
#
_entry.id   AF-A0A317HQ73-F1
#
_cell.length_a   1.000
_cell.length_b   1.000
_cell.length_c   1.000
_cell.angle_alpha   90.00
_cell.angle_beta   90.00
_cell.angle_gamma   90.00
#
_symmetry.space_group_name_H-M   'P 1'
#
loop_
_entity.id
_entity.type
_entity.pdbx_description
1 polymer ?
#
loop_
_entity_poly.entity_id
_entity_poly.type
_entity_poly.pdbx_seq_one_letter_code
_entity_poly.pdbx_strand_id
1 'polypeptide(L)'
;MKFWSRRRIFAAVAVTTAWLAGVAFAVSPSARAAFAQTAGQAPATQMSEVAFKNIQVLKGIPVDEFMGTMGLFSAALSVCCGDCHTGAGTSNPKWEDDPPRKRTARRMVQMVNAINKENFGGRQVVTCWTCHRGNQRPTVTPAIDRIYGDPILEPPDLLPTATSGVPTVDQIFDKYIQALGGADRLAKLTSFAGKGTSIGFGEVGSGDPFELYAKAPNQLATVVHQREGDLARTFDGAATAYVQLPLTVVQQYPLTGSALEGAKLDAQLPFPGRIRQFLNSWRVSFPTTIEEHEVNVVQGAGAQGLIATFYFDKQSGLPVRMVRYVNSAVGHVPTQIDYSDYRPVAGVMIPFKWTYGWVSGRDEFTMTDVQPNVAIDAAKFGRPVPRQK
;
A
#
# COMPACT_ATOMS: atom_id res chain seq x y z
N MET A 1 30.19 17.67 61.80
CA MET A 1 31.59 17.44 62.22
C MET A 1 31.86 15.92 62.27
N LYS A 2 33.09 15.46 62.53
CA LYS A 2 33.48 14.03 62.56
C LYS A 2 33.17 13.36 63.92
N PHE A 3 33.55 12.07 64.01
CA PHE A 3 33.58 11.12 65.14
C PHE A 3 32.29 10.28 65.34
N TRP A 4 32.32 8.92 65.39
CA TRP A 4 32.98 7.93 66.29
C TRP A 4 32.30 7.86 67.69
N SER A 5 32.02 6.69 68.31
CA SER A 5 32.26 5.28 67.90
C SER A 5 31.46 4.22 68.71
N ARG A 6 31.49 2.95 68.23
CA ARG A 6 31.44 1.65 68.98
C ARG A 6 30.21 1.21 69.84
N ARG A 7 29.48 0.24 69.26
CA ARG A 7 29.13 -1.12 69.78
C ARG A 7 28.84 -1.35 71.29
N ARG A 8 27.62 -1.85 71.58
CA ARG A 8 27.23 -3.18 72.17
C ARG A 8 25.68 -3.26 72.13
N ILE A 9 24.93 -4.31 71.73
CA ILE A 9 25.06 -5.78 71.75
C ILE A 9 24.73 -6.34 73.16
N PHE A 10 23.60 -7.00 73.44
CA PHE A 10 22.39 -7.39 72.65
C PHE A 10 21.10 -6.72 73.26
N ALA A 11 19.81 -7.12 73.15
CA ALA A 11 19.10 -8.32 72.66
C ALA A 11 17.58 -8.06 72.36
N ALA A 12 16.79 -9.14 72.21
CA ALA A 12 15.31 -9.28 72.26
C ALA A 12 14.45 -9.05 70.99
N VAL A 13 13.75 -10.13 70.61
CA VAL A 13 12.47 -10.25 69.85
C VAL A 13 12.31 -9.51 68.51
N ALA A 14 12.31 -10.29 67.42
CA ALA A 14 11.62 -9.97 66.16
C ALA A 14 10.94 -11.23 65.60
N VAL A 15 9.75 -11.09 65.01
CA VAL A 15 8.90 -12.21 64.55
C VAL A 15 9.44 -12.79 63.23
N THR A 16 9.50 -14.12 63.13
CA THR A 16 9.86 -14.83 61.91
C THR A 16 8.72 -14.80 60.89
N THR A 17 8.92 -14.07 59.79
CA THR A 17 8.05 -14.11 58.60
C THR A 17 8.38 -15.34 57.75
N ALA A 18 7.56 -16.39 57.85
CA ALA A 18 7.70 -17.58 57.01
C ALA A 18 7.25 -17.29 55.57
N TRP A 19 8.18 -17.35 54.62
CA TRP A 19 7.85 -17.49 53.19
C TRP A 19 7.33 -18.90 52.91
N LEU A 20 6.24 -19.00 52.13
CA LEU A 20 5.88 -20.24 51.43
C LEU A 20 5.64 -19.93 49.94
N ALA A 21 6.13 -20.83 49.09
CA ALA A 21 6.32 -20.55 47.67
C ALA A 21 5.03 -20.67 46.85
N GLY A 22 4.82 -19.73 45.93
CA GLY A 22 3.91 -19.93 44.80
C GLY A 22 4.55 -20.87 43.77
N VAL A 23 3.79 -21.87 43.31
CA VAL A 23 4.26 -22.82 42.29
C VAL A 23 4.31 -22.12 40.93
N ALA A 24 5.48 -21.62 40.56
CA ALA A 24 5.73 -21.12 39.20
C ALA A 24 5.94 -22.30 38.24
N PHE A 25 5.08 -22.44 37.23
CA PHE A 25 5.32 -23.35 36.11
C PHE A 25 6.59 -22.90 35.37
N ALA A 26 7.64 -23.73 35.44
CA ALA A 26 8.94 -23.46 34.85
C ALA A 26 8.93 -23.64 33.32
N VAL A 27 8.37 -22.66 32.61
CA VAL A 27 8.53 -22.55 31.14
C VAL A 27 10.01 -22.31 30.87
N SER A 28 10.69 -23.30 30.29
CA SER A 28 12.13 -23.27 30.03
C SER A 28 12.53 -22.03 29.21
N PRO A 29 13.62 -21.33 29.56
CA PRO A 29 14.07 -20.12 28.84
C PRO A 29 14.19 -20.32 27.31
N SER A 30 14.57 -21.54 26.90
CA SER A 30 14.65 -22.01 25.51
C SER A 30 13.39 -21.72 24.68
N ALA A 31 12.20 -21.81 25.29
CA ALA A 31 10.92 -21.61 24.59
C ALA A 31 10.66 -20.15 24.17
N ARG A 32 11.28 -19.17 24.85
CA ARG A 32 11.19 -17.75 24.45
C ARG A 32 12.22 -17.36 23.37
N ALA A 33 13.30 -18.11 23.19
CA ALA A 33 14.28 -17.86 22.14
C ALA A 33 13.76 -18.25 20.74
N ALA A 34 12.99 -19.35 20.65
CA ALA A 34 12.54 -19.93 19.38
C ALA A 34 11.66 -19.01 18.51
N PHE A 35 10.99 -18.01 19.10
CA PHE A 35 10.14 -17.06 18.38
C PHE A 35 10.83 -15.72 18.05
N ALA A 36 12.10 -15.54 18.44
CA ALA A 36 12.85 -14.29 18.23
C ALA A 36 13.77 -14.30 16.99
N GLN A 37 13.89 -15.43 16.28
CA GLN A 37 14.94 -15.65 15.26
C GLN A 37 14.43 -15.81 13.81
N THR A 38 13.26 -15.27 13.48
CA THR A 38 12.81 -15.08 12.09
C THR A 38 12.36 -13.66 11.76
N ALA A 39 12.71 -12.68 12.62
CA ALA A 39 12.71 -11.27 12.23
C ALA A 39 13.89 -11.01 11.28
N GLY A 40 13.71 -11.34 10.00
CA GLY A 40 14.69 -11.01 8.95
C GLY A 40 14.97 -9.51 8.93
N GLN A 41 16.23 -9.13 8.78
CA GLN A 41 16.58 -7.72 8.61
C GLN A 41 15.87 -7.20 7.35
N ALA A 42 15.16 -6.07 7.50
CA ALA A 42 14.54 -5.40 6.36
C ALA A 42 15.59 -5.20 5.25
N PRO A 43 15.29 -5.53 3.99
CA PRO A 43 16.28 -5.51 2.92
C PRO A 43 16.87 -4.12 2.74
N ALA A 44 18.17 -4.06 2.47
CA ALA A 44 18.87 -2.79 2.32
C ALA A 44 18.21 -1.91 1.24
N THR A 45 17.78 -0.71 1.64
CA THR A 45 17.10 0.26 0.77
C THR A 45 17.96 0.59 -0.44
N GLN A 46 17.49 0.21 -1.63
CA GLN A 46 18.16 0.56 -2.88
C GLN A 46 17.85 2.02 -3.21
N MET A 47 18.88 2.88 -3.19
CA MET A 47 18.76 4.30 -3.50
C MET A 47 18.81 4.56 -5.01
N SER A 48 18.02 5.54 -5.46
CA SER A 48 17.83 5.87 -6.87
C SER A 48 19.14 6.26 -7.60
N GLU A 49 20.04 7.03 -6.98
CA GLU A 49 21.33 7.39 -7.59
C GLU A 49 22.37 6.25 -7.64
N VAL A 50 22.11 5.14 -6.96
CA VAL A 50 22.91 3.90 -7.05
C VAL A 50 22.33 2.97 -8.12
N ALA A 51 21.00 2.95 -8.25
CA ALA A 51 20.28 2.13 -9.22
C ALA A 51 20.27 2.71 -10.64
N PHE A 52 20.24 4.04 -10.77
CA PHE A 52 20.04 4.75 -12.03
C PHE A 52 21.15 5.78 -12.30
N LYS A 53 21.49 5.94 -13.59
CA LYS A 53 22.50 6.89 -14.05
C LYS A 53 21.92 8.30 -14.24
N ASN A 54 22.76 9.33 -14.09
CA ASN A 54 22.43 10.74 -14.35
C ASN A 54 21.20 11.27 -13.55
N ILE A 55 21.06 10.80 -12.31
CA ILE A 55 20.15 11.37 -11.32
C ILE A 55 20.78 12.64 -10.74
N GLN A 56 19.99 13.72 -10.68
CA GLN A 56 20.48 15.05 -10.29
C GLN A 56 19.63 15.68 -9.18
N VAL A 57 18.30 15.77 -9.35
CA VAL A 57 17.37 16.45 -8.42
C VAL A 57 16.46 15.50 -7.63
N LEU A 58 16.54 14.20 -7.92
CA LEU A 58 15.79 13.13 -7.24
C LEU A 58 16.78 12.13 -6.61
N LYS A 59 17.76 12.65 -5.85
CA LYS A 59 18.77 11.87 -5.12
C LYS A 59 18.33 11.64 -3.68
N GLY A 60 18.85 10.61 -3.03
CA GLY A 60 18.56 10.29 -1.63
C GLY A 60 17.16 9.71 -1.40
N ILE A 61 16.39 9.48 -2.47
CA ILE A 61 15.11 8.77 -2.43
C ILE A 61 15.30 7.31 -2.91
N PRO A 62 14.53 6.36 -2.36
CA PRO A 62 14.59 4.96 -2.73
C PRO A 62 14.00 4.69 -4.12
N VAL A 63 14.30 3.52 -4.69
CA VAL A 63 13.85 3.16 -6.05
C VAL A 63 12.32 3.14 -6.19
N ASP A 64 11.57 2.70 -5.18
CA ASP A 64 10.11 2.69 -5.21
C ASP A 64 9.51 4.09 -5.27
N GLU A 65 10.02 5.02 -4.44
CA GLU A 65 9.61 6.44 -4.49
C GLU A 65 10.01 7.11 -5.81
N PHE A 66 11.19 6.78 -6.34
CA PHE A 66 11.65 7.26 -7.64
C PHE A 66 10.75 6.77 -8.79
N MET A 67 10.39 5.48 -8.80
CA MET A 67 9.49 4.93 -9.83
C MET A 67 8.06 5.48 -9.70
N GLY A 68 7.57 5.71 -8.48
CA GLY A 68 6.31 6.43 -8.23
C GLY A 68 6.35 7.88 -8.76
N THR A 69 7.48 8.57 -8.58
CA THR A 69 7.74 9.91 -9.13
C THR A 69 7.70 9.92 -10.66
N MET A 70 8.31 8.92 -11.34
CA MET A 70 8.23 8.80 -12.80
C MET A 70 6.79 8.58 -13.28
N GLY A 71 6.02 7.74 -12.58
CA GLY A 71 4.60 7.52 -12.88
C GLY A 71 3.76 8.79 -12.72
N LEU A 72 4.02 9.61 -11.69
CA LEU A 72 3.35 10.90 -11.53
C LEU A 72 3.71 11.92 -12.61
N PHE A 73 4.92 11.90 -13.18
CA PHE A 73 5.24 12.70 -14.37
C PHE A 73 4.43 12.26 -15.59
N SER A 74 4.31 10.94 -15.82
CA SER A 74 3.48 10.38 -16.89
C SER A 74 2.01 10.77 -16.75
N ALA A 75 1.43 10.58 -15.57
CA ALA A 75 0.04 10.93 -15.28
C ALA A 75 -0.22 12.45 -15.38
N ALA A 76 0.63 13.29 -14.77
CA ALA A 76 0.42 14.73 -14.77
C ALA A 76 0.51 15.38 -16.16
N LEU A 77 1.37 14.86 -17.03
CA LEU A 77 1.62 15.42 -18.37
C LEU A 77 0.84 14.74 -19.50
N SER A 78 0.21 13.58 -19.24
CA SER A 78 -0.28 12.63 -20.25
C SER A 78 0.80 12.25 -21.27
N VAL A 79 1.90 11.66 -20.78
CA VAL A 79 3.03 11.21 -21.61
C VAL A 79 3.56 9.83 -21.21
N CYS A 80 4.17 9.13 -22.16
CA CYS A 80 4.84 7.86 -21.93
C CYS A 80 6.33 8.05 -21.64
N CYS A 81 7.01 6.99 -21.18
CA CYS A 81 8.45 7.03 -20.91
C CYS A 81 9.28 7.50 -22.13
N GLY A 82 8.86 7.15 -23.35
CA GLY A 82 9.53 7.51 -24.60
C GLY A 82 9.53 9.01 -24.92
N ASP A 83 8.58 9.79 -24.41
CA ASP A 83 8.54 11.25 -24.56
C ASP A 83 9.70 11.94 -23.82
N CYS A 84 10.26 11.30 -22.78
CA CYS A 84 11.26 11.87 -21.88
C CYS A 84 12.61 11.14 -21.88
N HIS A 85 12.65 9.86 -22.25
CA HIS A 85 13.84 9.00 -22.20
C HIS A 85 14.14 8.37 -23.56
N THR A 86 15.33 8.62 -24.09
CA THR A 86 15.77 8.12 -25.41
C THR A 86 15.64 6.60 -25.50
N GLY A 87 14.83 6.11 -26.45
CA GLY A 87 14.68 4.68 -26.70
C GLY A 87 13.91 3.89 -25.63
N ALA A 88 13.26 4.55 -24.66
CA ALA A 88 12.33 3.85 -23.76
C ALA A 88 11.19 3.21 -24.56
N GLY A 89 10.85 1.95 -24.23
CA GLY A 89 9.98 1.11 -25.04
C GLY A 89 10.68 0.31 -26.15
N THR A 90 12.00 0.49 -26.34
CA THR A 90 12.82 -0.34 -27.26
C THR A 90 13.72 -1.32 -26.49
N SER A 91 14.43 -2.18 -27.21
CA SER A 91 15.44 -3.09 -26.65
C SER A 91 16.74 -2.41 -26.19
N ASN A 92 16.94 -1.12 -26.49
CA ASN A 92 18.16 -0.38 -26.11
C ASN A 92 17.86 1.05 -25.58
N PRO A 93 17.19 1.17 -24.42
CA PRO A 93 16.85 2.45 -23.81
C PRO A 93 18.05 3.10 -23.12
N LYS A 94 18.33 4.36 -23.44
CA LYS A 94 19.42 5.16 -22.84
C LYS A 94 18.88 6.06 -21.73
N TRP A 95 18.61 5.47 -20.57
CA TRP A 95 18.02 6.19 -19.43
C TRP A 95 18.92 7.33 -18.91
N GLU A 96 20.24 7.23 -19.10
CA GLU A 96 21.23 8.26 -18.78
C GLU A 96 21.13 9.53 -19.64
N ASP A 97 20.66 9.43 -20.89
CA ASP A 97 20.61 10.55 -21.85
C ASP A 97 19.89 11.76 -21.25
N ASP A 98 20.27 12.97 -21.69
CA ASP A 98 19.77 14.21 -21.11
C ASP A 98 19.00 15.11 -22.10
N PRO A 99 17.91 14.62 -22.72
CA PRO A 99 17.15 15.38 -23.71
C PRO A 99 16.47 16.63 -23.10
N PRO A 100 16.11 17.64 -23.92
CA PRO A 100 15.56 18.90 -23.42
C PRO A 100 14.36 18.75 -22.47
N ARG A 101 13.45 17.80 -22.74
CA ARG A 101 12.29 17.51 -21.87
C ARG A 101 12.71 17.07 -20.46
N LYS A 102 13.67 16.14 -20.33
CA LYS A 102 14.24 15.69 -19.04
C LYS A 102 14.90 16.84 -18.28
N ARG A 103 15.65 17.71 -18.97
CA ARG A 103 16.25 18.92 -18.37
C ARG A 103 15.21 19.93 -17.88
N THR A 104 14.11 20.10 -18.60
CA THR A 104 12.98 20.92 -18.16
C THR A 104 12.27 20.31 -16.95
N ALA A 105 12.03 19.00 -16.95
CA ALA A 105 11.40 18.31 -15.81
C ALA A 105 12.18 18.52 -14.51
N ARG A 106 13.52 18.45 -14.54
CA ARG A 106 14.35 18.77 -13.35
C ARG A 106 14.12 20.18 -12.79
N ARG A 107 13.93 21.17 -13.66
CA ARG A 107 13.62 22.56 -13.26
C ARG A 107 12.22 22.66 -12.64
N MET A 108 11.26 21.88 -13.13
CA MET A 108 9.91 21.84 -12.56
C MET A 108 9.91 21.20 -11.17
N VAL A 109 10.68 20.14 -10.94
CA VAL A 109 10.91 19.57 -9.59
C VAL A 109 11.49 20.61 -8.64
N GLN A 110 12.53 21.34 -9.07
CA GLN A 110 13.11 22.43 -8.26
C GLN A 110 12.09 23.54 -7.97
N MET A 111 11.23 23.89 -8.93
CA MET A 111 10.19 24.91 -8.79
C MET A 111 9.10 24.50 -7.79
N VAL A 112 8.51 23.30 -7.89
CA VAL A 112 7.48 22.87 -6.93
C VAL A 112 8.05 22.71 -5.52
N ASN A 113 9.30 22.24 -5.40
CA ASN A 113 9.97 22.10 -4.11
C ASN A 113 10.28 23.46 -3.47
N ALA A 114 10.68 24.47 -4.25
CA ALA A 114 10.83 25.84 -3.78
C ALA A 114 9.49 26.42 -3.30
N ILE A 115 8.43 26.33 -4.13
CA ILE A 115 7.09 26.84 -3.79
C ILE A 115 6.56 26.20 -2.49
N ASN A 116 6.65 24.87 -2.35
CA ASN A 116 6.23 24.16 -1.14
C ASN A 116 7.05 24.57 0.09
N LYS A 117 8.38 24.71 -0.04
CA LYS A 117 9.26 25.14 1.06
C LYS A 117 8.96 26.56 1.52
N GLU A 118 8.82 27.50 0.58
CA GLU A 118 8.74 28.93 0.84
C GLU A 118 7.33 29.38 1.27
N ASN A 119 6.28 28.77 0.72
CA ASN A 119 4.89 29.23 0.91
C ASN A 119 4.04 28.29 1.78
N PHE A 120 4.43 27.01 1.91
CA PHE A 120 3.65 25.97 2.59
C PHE A 120 4.43 25.27 3.71
N GLY A 121 5.55 25.84 4.17
CA GLY A 121 6.37 25.32 5.27
C GLY A 121 7.03 23.97 4.98
N GLY A 122 7.25 23.65 3.70
CA GLY A 122 7.74 22.35 3.24
C GLY A 122 6.63 21.30 3.02
N ARG A 123 5.37 21.59 3.35
CA ARG A 123 4.26 20.69 3.05
C ARG A 123 3.99 20.65 1.55
N GLN A 124 3.84 19.45 1.01
CA GLN A 124 3.51 19.22 -0.40
C GLN A 124 2.06 19.63 -0.68
N VAL A 125 1.88 20.83 -1.26
CA VAL A 125 0.57 21.41 -1.63
C VAL A 125 0.51 21.71 -3.13
N VAL A 126 1.61 22.22 -3.69
CA VAL A 126 1.81 22.38 -5.13
C VAL A 126 2.56 21.16 -5.65
N THR A 127 1.94 20.45 -6.58
CA THR A 127 2.43 19.21 -7.20
C THR A 127 2.46 19.37 -8.72
N CYS A 128 3.05 18.40 -9.43
CA CYS A 128 2.91 18.34 -10.89
C CYS A 128 1.44 18.26 -11.31
N TRP A 129 0.58 17.53 -10.57
CA TRP A 129 -0.85 17.46 -10.85
C TRP A 129 -1.55 18.81 -10.67
N THR A 130 -1.23 19.56 -9.61
CA THR A 130 -1.84 20.86 -9.29
C THR A 130 -1.77 21.84 -10.46
N CYS A 131 -0.67 21.84 -11.22
CA CYS A 131 -0.49 22.73 -12.37
C CYS A 131 -0.89 22.09 -13.71
N HIS A 132 -0.56 20.82 -13.95
CA HIS A 132 -0.69 20.24 -15.28
C HIS A 132 -2.03 19.53 -15.54
N ARG A 133 -2.60 18.82 -14.55
CA ARG A 133 -3.92 18.18 -14.64
C ARG A 133 -4.14 17.38 -15.95
N GLY A 134 -3.15 16.57 -16.35
CA GLY A 134 -3.16 15.78 -17.58
C GLY A 134 -2.70 16.52 -18.85
N ASN A 135 -2.21 17.76 -18.77
CA ASN A 135 -1.75 18.53 -19.92
C ASN A 135 -0.23 18.74 -19.92
N GLN A 136 0.45 18.54 -21.06
CA GLN A 136 1.90 18.81 -21.19
C GLN A 136 2.30 20.27 -20.89
N ARG A 137 1.35 21.21 -20.87
CA ARG A 137 1.52 22.61 -20.42
C ARG A 137 0.30 23.01 -19.57
N PRO A 138 0.48 23.71 -18.43
CA PRO A 138 -0.64 24.21 -17.63
C PRO A 138 -1.59 25.11 -18.42
N THR A 139 -2.89 24.87 -18.30
CA THR A 139 -3.94 25.72 -18.90
C THR A 139 -4.18 26.95 -18.02
N VAL A 140 -3.72 28.12 -18.47
CA VAL A 140 -3.88 29.40 -17.73
C VAL A 140 -5.24 30.08 -17.95
N THR A 141 -6.07 29.55 -18.86
CA THR A 141 -7.41 30.06 -19.18
C THR A 141 -8.43 28.94 -18.95
N PRO A 142 -9.51 29.17 -18.18
CA PRO A 142 -10.61 28.21 -18.06
C PRO A 142 -11.28 27.94 -19.41
N ALA A 143 -11.53 26.67 -19.73
CA ALA A 143 -12.37 26.30 -20.87
C ALA A 143 -13.85 26.54 -20.55
N ILE A 144 -14.63 26.99 -21.53
CA ILE A 144 -16.09 27.23 -21.38
C ILE A 144 -16.81 25.94 -20.97
N ASP A 145 -16.40 24.79 -21.52
CA ASP A 145 -16.96 23.47 -21.17
C ASP A 145 -16.65 23.07 -19.72
N ARG A 146 -15.59 23.61 -19.10
CA ARG A 146 -15.30 23.41 -17.66
C ARG A 146 -16.12 24.33 -16.75
N ILE A 147 -16.82 25.32 -17.31
CA ILE A 147 -17.72 26.23 -16.59
C ILE A 147 -19.19 25.79 -16.73
N TYR A 148 -19.60 25.33 -17.93
CA TYR A 148 -21.00 25.04 -18.25
C TYR A 148 -21.30 23.59 -18.69
N GLY A 149 -20.29 22.75 -18.88
CA GLY A 149 -20.45 21.32 -19.14
C GLY A 149 -20.51 20.48 -17.86
N ASP A 150 -20.53 19.16 -18.01
CA ASP A 150 -20.68 18.24 -16.88
C ASP A 150 -19.52 18.36 -15.87
N PRO A 151 -19.83 18.36 -14.55
CA PRO A 151 -18.82 18.58 -13.52
C PRO A 151 -17.91 17.37 -13.37
N ILE A 152 -16.70 17.43 -13.95
CA ILE A 152 -15.62 16.50 -13.60
C ILE A 152 -15.33 16.62 -12.09
N LEU A 153 -15.71 15.57 -11.35
CA LEU A 153 -15.56 15.45 -9.90
C LEU A 153 -14.19 14.86 -9.56
N GLU A 154 -13.31 15.67 -8.97
CA GLU A 154 -12.06 15.22 -8.36
C GLU A 154 -12.19 15.40 -6.84
N PRO A 155 -12.36 14.32 -6.06
CA PRO A 155 -12.39 14.42 -4.61
C PRO A 155 -10.99 14.80 -4.06
N PRO A 156 -10.91 15.62 -3.00
CA PRO A 156 -9.63 15.91 -2.35
C PRO A 156 -9.09 14.67 -1.59
N ASP A 157 -7.76 14.52 -1.55
CA ASP A 157 -7.06 13.45 -0.83
C ASP A 157 -7.54 13.28 0.62
N LEU A 158 -7.85 14.40 1.29
CA LEU A 158 -8.48 14.43 2.61
C LEU A 158 -9.98 14.77 2.46
N LEU A 159 -10.84 13.79 2.69
CA LEU A 159 -12.27 13.97 2.56
C LEU A 159 -12.88 14.77 3.72
N PRO A 160 -13.94 15.56 3.46
CA PRO A 160 -14.68 16.25 4.51
C PRO A 160 -15.46 15.26 5.38
N THR A 161 -15.50 15.49 6.69
CA THR A 161 -16.32 14.68 7.62
C THR A 161 -17.79 15.08 7.49
N ALA A 162 -18.68 14.10 7.33
CA ALA A 162 -20.13 14.34 7.40
C ALA A 162 -20.56 14.63 8.85
N THR A 163 -21.44 15.61 9.03
CA THR A 163 -21.86 16.10 10.36
C THR A 163 -23.11 15.42 10.92
N SER A 164 -23.94 14.83 10.06
CA SER A 164 -25.14 14.06 10.42
C SER A 164 -25.57 13.17 9.23
N GLY A 165 -26.60 12.35 9.42
CA GLY A 165 -27.22 11.57 8.32
C GLY A 165 -26.42 10.38 7.80
N VAL A 166 -25.28 10.06 8.41
CA VAL A 166 -24.42 8.91 8.05
C VAL A 166 -24.31 7.90 9.20
N PRO A 167 -24.09 6.61 8.92
CA PRO A 167 -23.74 5.63 9.95
C PRO A 167 -22.35 5.93 10.57
N THR A 168 -22.09 5.40 11.76
CA THR A 168 -20.77 5.52 12.40
C THR A 168 -19.72 4.62 11.73
N VAL A 169 -18.43 4.90 11.96
CA VAL A 169 -17.31 4.05 11.51
C VAL A 169 -17.54 2.59 11.92
N ASP A 170 -17.93 2.36 13.18
CA ASP A 170 -18.17 1.02 13.69
C ASP A 170 -19.39 0.35 13.07
N GLN A 171 -20.50 1.06 12.85
CA GLN A 171 -21.67 0.51 12.14
C GLN A 171 -21.31 0.05 10.71
N ILE A 172 -20.42 0.77 10.03
CA ILE A 172 -19.97 0.42 8.68
C ILE A 172 -19.03 -0.80 8.72
N PHE A 173 -18.03 -0.79 9.59
CA PHE A 173 -17.10 -1.92 9.73
C PHE A 173 -17.76 -3.19 10.29
N ASP A 174 -18.71 -3.07 11.21
CA ASP A 174 -19.46 -4.21 11.74
C ASP A 174 -20.38 -4.79 10.67
N LYS A 175 -21.07 -3.95 9.87
CA LYS A 175 -21.84 -4.43 8.71
C LYS A 175 -20.94 -5.14 7.71
N TYR A 176 -19.76 -4.59 7.41
CA TYR A 176 -18.78 -5.23 6.50
C TYR A 176 -18.31 -6.61 7.01
N ILE A 177 -17.95 -6.71 8.30
CA ILE A 177 -17.55 -7.99 8.91
C ILE A 177 -18.70 -9.02 8.89
N GLN A 178 -19.96 -8.61 9.05
CA GLN A 178 -21.11 -9.50 8.89
C GLN A 178 -21.36 -9.88 7.42
N ALA A 179 -21.26 -8.94 6.49
CA ALA A 179 -21.43 -9.16 5.05
C ALA A 179 -20.41 -10.16 4.48
N LEU A 180 -19.19 -10.18 5.04
CA LEU A 180 -18.17 -11.17 4.73
C LEU A 180 -18.47 -12.58 5.26
N GLY A 181 -19.50 -12.78 6.09
CA GLY A 181 -19.84 -14.06 6.73
C GLY A 181 -19.61 -14.12 8.25
N GLY A 182 -19.24 -13.01 8.89
CA GLY A 182 -19.09 -12.88 10.34
C GLY A 182 -17.69 -13.24 10.86
N ALA A 183 -17.36 -12.70 12.04
CA ALA A 183 -16.04 -12.84 12.67
C ALA A 183 -15.60 -14.31 12.85
N ASP A 184 -16.50 -15.20 13.27
CA ASP A 184 -16.22 -16.62 13.48
C ASP A 184 -15.84 -17.39 12.22
N ARG A 185 -16.26 -16.93 11.04
CA ARG A 185 -15.87 -17.53 9.75
C ARG A 185 -14.56 -16.94 9.25
N LEU A 186 -14.40 -15.62 9.36
CA LEU A 186 -13.14 -14.93 9.05
C LEU A 186 -11.97 -15.47 9.89
N ALA A 187 -12.20 -15.74 11.18
CA ALA A 187 -11.18 -16.34 12.06
C ALA A 187 -10.82 -17.80 11.69
N LYS A 188 -11.65 -18.48 10.88
CA LYS A 188 -11.41 -19.84 10.37
C LYS A 188 -10.81 -19.86 8.96
N LEU A 189 -10.70 -18.72 8.28
CA LEU A 189 -9.98 -18.57 7.02
C LEU A 189 -8.54 -18.15 7.33
N THR A 190 -7.64 -19.12 7.50
CA THR A 190 -6.24 -18.90 7.87
C THR A 190 -5.33 -18.69 6.67
N SER A 191 -5.76 -19.13 5.49
CA SER A 191 -5.10 -18.89 4.20
C SER A 191 -6.05 -19.11 3.03
N PHE A 192 -5.66 -18.67 1.84
CA PHE A 192 -6.13 -19.24 0.58
C PHE A 192 -5.11 -19.06 -0.53
N ALA A 193 -5.14 -19.97 -1.50
CA ALA A 193 -4.50 -19.77 -2.80
C ALA A 193 -5.59 -19.59 -3.87
N GLY A 194 -5.38 -18.69 -4.81
CA GLY A 194 -6.29 -18.44 -5.93
C GLY A 194 -5.55 -18.43 -7.26
N LYS A 195 -6.25 -18.76 -8.35
CA LYS A 195 -5.73 -18.71 -9.72
C LYS A 195 -6.75 -18.10 -10.67
N GLY A 196 -6.27 -17.50 -11.77
CA GLY A 196 -7.12 -16.88 -12.77
C GLY A 196 -6.33 -16.21 -13.90
N THR A 197 -6.95 -15.21 -14.54
CA THR A 197 -6.32 -14.38 -15.57
C THR A 197 -6.22 -12.91 -15.15
N SER A 198 -5.18 -12.24 -15.62
CA SER A 198 -4.92 -10.81 -15.44
C SER A 198 -4.82 -10.15 -16.81
N ILE A 199 -5.52 -9.05 -17.04
CA ILE A 199 -5.48 -8.27 -18.28
C ILE A 199 -4.91 -6.89 -17.96
N GLY A 200 -3.78 -6.54 -18.58
CA GLY A 200 -3.15 -5.24 -18.46
C GLY A 200 -3.87 -4.14 -19.25
N PHE A 201 -3.63 -2.88 -18.87
CA PHE A 201 -4.26 -1.73 -19.52
C PHE A 201 -3.94 -1.65 -21.02
N GLY A 202 -4.98 -1.78 -21.86
CA GLY A 202 -4.84 -1.73 -23.32
C GLY A 202 -4.47 -3.08 -23.96
N GLU A 203 -4.33 -4.15 -23.19
CA GLU A 203 -4.20 -5.51 -23.72
C GLU A 203 -5.54 -6.05 -24.23
N VAL A 204 -5.47 -7.00 -25.16
CA VAL A 204 -6.65 -7.67 -25.74
C VAL A 204 -6.40 -9.18 -25.83
N GLY A 205 -7.41 -9.98 -25.48
CA GLY A 205 -7.32 -11.45 -25.45
C GLY A 205 -7.80 -12.04 -24.13
N SER A 206 -7.25 -13.19 -23.75
CA SER A 206 -7.61 -13.93 -22.53
C SER A 206 -6.94 -13.41 -21.24
N GLY A 207 -5.94 -12.53 -21.36
CA GLY A 207 -5.03 -12.16 -20.27
C GLY A 207 -3.95 -13.20 -19.99
N ASP A 208 -2.97 -12.79 -19.18
CA ASP A 208 -1.90 -13.62 -18.64
C ASP A 208 -2.39 -14.44 -17.44
N PRO A 209 -1.90 -15.68 -17.22
CA PRO A 209 -2.21 -16.43 -16.01
C PRO A 209 -1.67 -15.75 -14.75
N PHE A 210 -2.43 -15.73 -13.65
CA PHE A 210 -1.93 -15.26 -12.35
C PHE A 210 -2.18 -16.27 -11.21
N GLU A 211 -1.31 -16.18 -10.20
CA GLU A 211 -1.47 -16.83 -8.90
C GLU A 211 -1.62 -15.76 -7.80
N LEU A 212 -2.52 -16.01 -6.85
CA LEU A 212 -2.71 -15.23 -5.63
C LEU A 212 -2.50 -16.13 -4.41
N TYR A 213 -1.76 -15.64 -3.42
CA TYR A 213 -1.52 -16.31 -2.16
C TYR A 213 -1.80 -15.33 -1.03
N ALA A 214 -2.70 -15.70 -0.11
CA ALA A 214 -3.01 -14.92 1.08
C ALA A 214 -2.91 -15.82 2.32
N LYS A 215 -2.30 -15.32 3.40
CA LYS A 215 -2.18 -16.07 4.66
C LYS A 215 -2.26 -15.14 5.88
N ALA A 216 -3.09 -15.52 6.84
CA ALA A 216 -3.35 -14.75 8.04
C ALA A 216 -2.09 -14.64 8.93
N PRO A 217 -1.89 -13.50 9.62
CA PRO A 217 -2.81 -12.36 9.69
C PRO A 217 -2.66 -11.34 8.56
N ASN A 218 -1.56 -11.38 7.78
CA ASN A 218 -1.17 -10.27 6.90
C ASN A 218 -0.09 -10.61 5.83
N GLN A 219 0.04 -11.87 5.38
CA GLN A 219 0.96 -12.22 4.28
C GLN A 219 0.18 -12.22 2.95
N LEU A 220 0.75 -11.61 1.90
CA LEU A 220 0.12 -11.49 0.57
C LEU A 220 1.15 -11.63 -0.55
N ALA A 221 0.82 -12.36 -1.61
CA ALA A 221 1.62 -12.43 -2.82
C ALA A 221 0.75 -12.61 -4.07
N THR A 222 0.94 -11.75 -5.07
CA THR A 222 0.32 -11.86 -6.40
C THR A 222 1.43 -11.97 -7.43
N VAL A 223 1.32 -12.94 -8.35
CA VAL A 223 2.28 -13.16 -9.45
C VAL A 223 1.50 -13.32 -10.76
N VAL A 224 1.87 -12.54 -11.79
CA VAL A 224 1.30 -12.61 -13.14
C VAL A 224 2.39 -13.10 -14.10
N HIS A 225 2.09 -14.15 -14.86
CA HIS A 225 3.05 -14.89 -15.67
C HIS A 225 3.10 -14.42 -17.12
N GLN A 226 3.55 -13.17 -17.32
CA GLN A 226 3.60 -12.55 -18.65
C GLN A 226 4.61 -13.24 -19.59
N ARG A 227 4.44 -13.05 -20.90
CA ARG A 227 5.36 -13.63 -21.90
C ARG A 227 6.82 -13.18 -21.71
N GLU A 228 7.04 -11.94 -21.28
CA GLU A 228 8.35 -11.29 -21.14
C GLU A 228 9.10 -11.67 -19.84
N GLY A 229 8.35 -12.08 -18.81
CA GLY A 229 8.80 -12.42 -17.46
C GLY A 229 7.66 -12.27 -16.44
N ASP A 230 7.89 -12.59 -15.17
CA ASP A 230 6.84 -12.49 -14.13
C ASP A 230 6.77 -11.10 -13.51
N LEU A 231 5.58 -10.49 -13.51
CA LEU A 231 5.25 -9.36 -12.64
C LEU A 231 4.84 -9.91 -11.28
N ALA A 232 5.42 -9.41 -10.18
CA ALA A 232 5.05 -9.87 -8.84
C ALA A 232 4.98 -8.72 -7.83
N ARG A 233 4.03 -8.84 -6.89
CA ARG A 233 3.87 -7.94 -5.73
C ARG A 233 3.72 -8.82 -4.49
N THR A 234 4.64 -8.72 -3.53
CA THR A 234 4.66 -9.59 -2.33
C THR A 234 4.85 -8.80 -1.04
N PHE A 235 4.37 -9.34 0.08
CA PHE A 235 4.63 -8.87 1.44
C PHE A 235 4.69 -10.04 2.43
N ASP A 236 5.78 -10.07 3.22
CA ASP A 236 6.13 -11.17 4.13
C ASP A 236 5.29 -11.25 5.42
N GLY A 237 4.46 -10.24 5.71
CA GLY A 237 3.71 -10.12 6.97
C GLY A 237 4.46 -9.40 8.09
N ALA A 238 5.69 -8.94 7.86
CA ALA A 238 6.53 -8.26 8.85
C ALA A 238 7.05 -6.91 8.32
N ALA A 239 8.16 -6.92 7.57
CA ALA A 239 8.91 -5.73 7.18
C ALA A 239 9.32 -5.71 5.69
N THR A 240 9.04 -6.78 4.95
CA THR A 240 9.56 -7.00 3.60
C THR A 240 8.42 -7.06 2.61
N ALA A 241 8.22 -5.99 1.84
CA ALA A 241 7.43 -6.03 0.61
C ALA A 241 8.35 -5.85 -0.60
N TYR A 242 8.04 -6.52 -1.71
CA TYR A 242 8.78 -6.43 -2.96
C TYR A 242 7.85 -6.19 -4.14
N VAL A 243 8.38 -5.46 -5.13
CA VAL A 243 7.87 -5.44 -6.50
C VAL A 243 8.89 -6.08 -7.41
N GLN A 244 8.43 -6.93 -8.34
CA GLN A 244 9.18 -7.44 -9.48
C GLN A 244 8.45 -7.03 -10.77
N LEU A 245 9.21 -6.57 -11.77
CA LEU A 245 8.70 -6.15 -13.07
C LEU A 245 9.59 -6.74 -14.19
N PRO A 246 9.02 -7.28 -15.27
CA PRO A 246 9.78 -7.64 -16.45
C PRO A 246 10.31 -6.40 -17.18
N LEU A 247 11.41 -6.57 -17.93
CA LEU A 247 12.01 -5.58 -18.84
C LEU A 247 12.45 -4.21 -18.27
N THR A 248 12.39 -3.98 -16.94
CA THR A 248 12.89 -2.76 -16.32
C THR A 248 14.40 -2.80 -16.02
N VAL A 249 15.01 -1.62 -15.79
CA VAL A 249 16.41 -1.48 -15.34
C VAL A 249 16.62 -2.10 -13.95
N VAL A 250 15.67 -1.86 -13.04
CA VAL A 250 15.61 -2.51 -11.73
C VAL A 250 14.44 -3.49 -11.77
N GLN A 251 14.73 -4.73 -12.16
CA GLN A 251 13.74 -5.80 -12.30
C GLN A 251 13.04 -6.15 -10.98
N GLN A 252 13.66 -5.81 -9.84
CA GLN A 252 13.13 -6.12 -8.53
C GLN A 252 13.69 -5.17 -7.47
N TYR A 253 12.82 -4.60 -6.64
CA TYR A 253 13.19 -3.69 -5.55
C TYR A 253 12.23 -3.84 -4.36
N PRO A 254 12.70 -3.61 -3.11
CA PRO A 254 11.82 -3.59 -1.95
C PRO A 254 10.98 -2.31 -1.94
N LEU A 255 9.78 -2.39 -1.36
CA LEU A 255 8.97 -1.22 -1.01
C LEU A 255 9.38 -0.69 0.36
N THR A 256 9.29 0.62 0.54
CA THR A 256 9.77 1.35 1.70
C THR A 256 8.77 2.43 2.13
N GLY A 257 8.98 3.01 3.32
CA GLY A 257 8.17 4.13 3.82
C GLY A 257 6.65 3.92 3.66
N SER A 258 5.97 4.92 3.11
CA SER A 258 4.52 4.84 2.84
C SER A 258 4.11 3.79 1.80
N ALA A 259 4.99 3.38 0.88
CA ALA A 259 4.68 2.33 -0.10
C ALA A 259 4.66 0.94 0.57
N LEU A 260 5.55 0.72 1.55
CA LEU A 260 5.50 -0.47 2.43
C LEU A 260 4.24 -0.46 3.30
N GLU A 261 3.83 0.69 3.86
CA GLU A 261 2.55 0.78 4.59
C GLU A 261 1.33 0.53 3.67
N GLY A 262 1.40 0.91 2.39
CA GLY A 262 0.42 0.54 1.37
C GLY A 262 0.33 -0.97 1.15
N ALA A 263 1.47 -1.66 0.97
CA ALA A 263 1.50 -3.12 0.82
C ALA A 263 1.02 -3.87 2.09
N LYS A 264 1.36 -3.35 3.28
CA LYS A 264 0.83 -3.85 4.56
C LYS A 264 -0.69 -3.72 4.66
N LEU A 265 -1.26 -2.61 4.15
CA LEU A 265 -2.70 -2.39 4.11
C LEU A 265 -3.39 -3.35 3.16
N ASP A 266 -2.88 -3.50 1.93
CA ASP A 266 -3.42 -4.43 0.93
C ASP A 266 -3.47 -5.86 1.49
N ALA A 267 -2.45 -6.26 2.25
CA ALA A 267 -2.38 -7.55 2.93
C ALA A 267 -3.31 -7.69 4.16
N GLN A 268 -3.92 -6.61 4.67
CA GLN A 268 -5.03 -6.72 5.64
C GLN A 268 -6.35 -7.07 4.95
N LEU A 269 -6.55 -6.73 3.66
CA LEU A 269 -7.86 -6.80 3.01
C LEU A 269 -8.41 -8.23 2.86
N PRO A 270 -7.59 -9.28 2.65
CA PRO A 270 -8.03 -10.68 2.74
C PRO A 270 -8.41 -11.14 4.16
N PHE A 271 -7.92 -10.46 5.21
CA PHE A 271 -8.14 -10.82 6.63
C PHE A 271 -8.58 -9.58 7.46
N PRO A 272 -9.70 -8.93 7.11
CA PRO A 272 -9.97 -7.51 7.41
C PRO A 272 -10.25 -7.18 8.89
N GLY A 273 -10.29 -8.17 9.78
CA GLY A 273 -10.54 -8.00 11.21
C GLY A 273 -9.50 -7.16 11.97
N ARG A 274 -8.41 -6.72 11.31
CA ARG A 274 -7.38 -5.82 11.85
C ARG A 274 -7.34 -4.42 11.21
N ILE A 275 -8.18 -4.13 10.21
CA ILE A 275 -8.12 -2.83 9.48
C ILE A 275 -8.39 -1.65 10.42
N ARG A 276 -9.39 -1.75 11.31
CA ARG A 276 -9.73 -0.70 12.30
C ARG A 276 -8.58 -0.35 13.27
N GLN A 277 -7.60 -1.23 13.43
CA GLN A 277 -6.44 -1.07 14.30
C GLN A 277 -5.15 -0.73 13.52
N PHE A 278 -5.07 -1.12 12.24
CA PHE A 278 -3.95 -0.77 11.36
C PHE A 278 -4.00 0.71 10.93
N LEU A 279 -5.19 1.23 10.65
CA LEU A 279 -5.43 2.66 10.43
C LEU A 279 -6.07 3.30 11.66
N ASN A 280 -5.87 4.60 11.81
CA ASN A 280 -6.35 5.45 12.89
C ASN A 280 -7.02 6.73 12.33
N SER A 281 -7.45 7.63 13.21
CA SER A 281 -8.03 8.94 12.83
C SER A 281 -9.18 8.83 11.81
N TRP A 282 -10.01 7.80 12.00
CA TRP A 282 -11.12 7.45 11.13
C TRP A 282 -12.17 8.57 11.04
N ARG A 283 -12.60 8.89 9.82
CA ARG A 283 -13.71 9.80 9.52
C ARG A 283 -14.70 9.14 8.58
N VAL A 284 -15.99 9.44 8.74
CA VAL A 284 -17.03 9.13 7.74
C VAL A 284 -17.27 10.39 6.91
N SER A 285 -17.18 10.25 5.59
CA SER A 285 -17.47 11.30 4.62
C SER A 285 -18.93 11.20 4.17
N PHE A 286 -19.42 12.22 3.46
CA PHE A 286 -20.72 12.15 2.80
C PHE A 286 -20.81 10.91 1.89
N PRO A 287 -21.95 10.21 1.84
CA PRO A 287 -22.19 9.13 0.89
C PRO A 287 -22.09 9.66 -0.54
N THR A 288 -21.74 8.76 -1.46
CA THR A 288 -21.71 9.07 -2.90
C THR A 288 -22.22 7.86 -3.69
N THR A 289 -22.23 7.96 -5.01
CA THR A 289 -22.51 6.84 -5.92
C THR A 289 -21.24 6.49 -6.70
N ILE A 290 -20.93 5.20 -6.81
CA ILE A 290 -19.91 4.67 -7.72
C ILE A 290 -20.62 3.70 -8.65
N GLU A 291 -20.63 4.01 -9.94
CA GLU A 291 -21.39 3.27 -10.96
C GLU A 291 -22.87 3.18 -10.55
N GLU A 292 -23.41 1.99 -10.27
CA GLU A 292 -24.80 1.82 -9.79
C GLU A 292 -24.90 1.69 -8.25
N HIS A 293 -23.78 1.69 -7.52
CA HIS A 293 -23.72 1.50 -6.07
C HIS A 293 -23.77 2.82 -5.31
N GLU A 294 -24.83 3.03 -4.51
CA GLU A 294 -24.75 3.96 -3.39
C GLU A 294 -23.76 3.45 -2.34
N VAL A 295 -22.77 4.26 -1.94
CA VAL A 295 -21.70 3.86 -1.03
C VAL A 295 -21.58 4.74 0.21
N ASN A 296 -21.33 4.12 1.37
CA ASN A 296 -20.82 4.79 2.56
C ASN A 296 -19.31 4.97 2.42
N VAL A 297 -18.80 6.17 2.71
CA VAL A 297 -17.39 6.52 2.49
C VAL A 297 -16.66 6.71 3.81
N VAL A 298 -15.61 5.94 4.05
CA VAL A 298 -14.83 5.96 5.30
C VAL A 298 -13.35 6.13 5.00
N GLN A 299 -12.71 7.14 5.59
CA GLN A 299 -11.28 7.42 5.39
C GLN A 299 -10.50 7.30 6.71
N GLY A 300 -9.36 6.61 6.67
CA GLY A 300 -8.41 6.46 7.78
C GLY A 300 -7.00 6.89 7.40
N ALA A 301 -6.18 7.21 8.40
CA ALA A 301 -4.77 7.52 8.27
C ALA A 301 -3.90 6.38 8.84
N GLY A 302 -2.75 6.12 8.23
CA GLY A 302 -1.79 5.11 8.66
C GLY A 302 -0.43 5.71 9.03
N ALA A 303 0.55 4.83 9.24
CA ALA A 303 1.94 5.25 9.42
C ALA A 303 2.50 5.88 8.14
N GLN A 304 3.61 6.63 8.27
CA GLN A 304 4.33 7.26 7.16
C GLN A 304 3.49 8.20 6.27
N GLY A 305 2.34 8.69 6.74
CA GLY A 305 1.44 9.55 5.96
C GLY A 305 0.53 8.81 4.98
N LEU A 306 0.44 7.47 5.06
CA LEU A 306 -0.57 6.69 4.33
C LEU A 306 -1.98 7.26 4.62
N ILE A 307 -2.75 7.53 3.58
CA ILE A 307 -4.18 7.82 3.66
C ILE A 307 -4.91 6.75 2.85
N ALA A 308 -5.98 6.18 3.39
CA ALA A 308 -6.80 5.21 2.67
C ALA A 308 -8.30 5.47 2.87
N THR A 309 -9.04 5.41 1.78
CA THR A 309 -10.49 5.62 1.70
C THR A 309 -11.16 4.35 1.20
N PHE A 310 -12.21 3.92 1.91
CA PHE A 310 -13.01 2.75 1.61
C PHE A 310 -14.44 3.17 1.25
N TYR A 311 -15.00 2.54 0.23
CA TYR A 311 -16.33 2.81 -0.28
C TYR A 311 -17.15 1.53 -0.17
N PHE A 312 -17.99 1.46 0.87
CA PHE A 312 -18.81 0.28 1.18
C PHE A 312 -20.20 0.43 0.59
N ASP A 313 -20.60 -0.47 -0.29
CA ASP A 313 -21.96 -0.52 -0.86
C ASP A 313 -23.00 -0.55 0.26
N LYS A 314 -23.98 0.36 0.22
CA LYS A 314 -24.98 0.52 1.28
C LYS A 314 -25.84 -0.74 1.46
N GLN A 315 -26.08 -1.50 0.39
CA GLN A 315 -26.99 -2.64 0.39
C GLN A 315 -26.34 -3.88 1.04
N SER A 316 -25.27 -4.39 0.44
CA SER A 316 -24.50 -5.55 0.90
C SER A 316 -23.64 -5.24 2.13
N GLY A 317 -22.99 -4.06 2.17
CA GLY A 317 -21.94 -3.74 3.14
C GLY A 317 -20.54 -4.15 2.71
N LEU A 318 -20.35 -4.67 1.49
CA LEU A 318 -19.04 -5.03 0.94
C LEU A 318 -18.36 -3.80 0.31
N PRO A 319 -17.01 -3.68 0.38
CA PRO A 319 -16.29 -2.58 -0.25
C PRO A 319 -16.26 -2.78 -1.77
N VAL A 320 -16.76 -1.80 -2.53
CA VAL A 320 -16.66 -1.80 -4.01
C VAL A 320 -15.44 -1.05 -4.49
N ARG A 321 -14.87 -0.14 -3.68
CA ARG A 321 -13.62 0.57 -3.96
C ARG A 321 -12.79 0.79 -2.69
N MET A 322 -11.47 0.69 -2.84
CA MET A 322 -10.47 1.24 -1.92
C MET A 322 -9.54 2.16 -2.71
N VAL A 323 -9.24 3.35 -2.20
CA VAL A 323 -8.22 4.26 -2.76
C VAL A 323 -7.23 4.60 -1.66
N ARG A 324 -5.94 4.34 -1.88
CA ARG A 324 -4.86 4.71 -0.96
C ARG A 324 -3.80 5.57 -1.63
N TYR A 325 -3.20 6.45 -0.84
CA TYR A 325 -2.19 7.41 -1.26
C TYR A 325 -0.87 7.14 -0.55
N VAL A 326 0.23 7.11 -1.31
CA VAL A 326 1.59 6.97 -0.78
C VAL A 326 2.46 8.14 -1.26
N ASN A 327 3.48 8.53 -0.49
CA ASN A 327 4.26 9.72 -0.76
C ASN A 327 5.23 9.55 -1.94
N SER A 328 5.53 10.66 -2.60
CA SER A 328 6.71 10.83 -3.44
C SER A 328 7.18 12.29 -3.43
N ALA A 329 8.41 12.51 -3.92
CA ALA A 329 9.06 13.82 -4.06
C ALA A 329 8.33 14.89 -4.91
N VAL A 330 7.20 14.58 -5.57
CA VAL A 330 6.46 15.53 -6.44
C VAL A 330 4.92 15.50 -6.30
N GLY A 331 4.39 14.63 -5.45
CA GLY A 331 2.96 14.42 -5.22
C GLY A 331 2.67 13.11 -4.48
N HIS A 332 1.40 12.84 -4.18
CA HIS A 332 0.99 11.51 -3.71
C HIS A 332 0.73 10.59 -4.89
N VAL A 333 1.21 9.35 -4.82
CA VAL A 333 0.94 8.27 -5.77
C VAL A 333 -0.33 7.54 -5.34
N PRO A 334 -1.46 7.69 -6.04
CA PRO A 334 -2.65 6.88 -5.79
C PRO A 334 -2.44 5.41 -6.19
N THR A 335 -3.11 4.54 -5.45
CA THR A 335 -3.50 3.19 -5.88
C THR A 335 -5.00 3.05 -5.64
N GLN A 336 -5.75 2.68 -6.67
CA GLN A 336 -7.17 2.35 -6.57
C GLN A 336 -7.34 0.85 -6.76
N ILE A 337 -8.19 0.23 -5.93
CA ILE A 337 -8.62 -1.15 -6.11
C ILE A 337 -10.15 -1.17 -6.13
N ASP A 338 -10.72 -1.60 -7.25
CA ASP A 338 -12.16 -1.78 -7.44
C ASP A 338 -12.51 -3.27 -7.30
N TYR A 339 -13.56 -3.61 -6.56
CA TYR A 339 -13.94 -5.00 -6.26
C TYR A 339 -15.34 -5.33 -6.77
N SER A 340 -15.49 -6.53 -7.32
CA SER A 340 -16.74 -7.04 -7.88
C SER A 340 -16.81 -8.57 -7.78
N ASP A 341 -17.95 -9.14 -8.13
CA ASP A 341 -18.14 -10.61 -8.19
C ASP A 341 -17.76 -11.31 -6.86
N TYR A 342 -18.34 -10.86 -5.75
CA TYR A 342 -18.13 -11.46 -4.44
C TYR A 342 -18.81 -12.83 -4.35
N ARG A 343 -18.04 -13.88 -4.06
CA ARG A 343 -18.55 -15.27 -3.94
C ARG A 343 -18.13 -15.93 -2.62
N PRO A 344 -18.93 -16.86 -2.07
CA PRO A 344 -18.60 -17.55 -0.82
C PRO A 344 -17.54 -18.64 -1.01
N VAL A 345 -16.42 -18.52 -0.29
CA VAL A 345 -15.35 -19.52 -0.21
C VAL A 345 -15.17 -19.89 1.27
N ALA A 346 -15.29 -21.17 1.62
CA ALA A 346 -15.37 -21.64 3.02
C ALA A 346 -16.43 -20.90 3.89
N GLY A 347 -17.45 -20.30 3.26
CA GLY A 347 -18.48 -19.50 3.91
C GLY A 347 -18.09 -18.04 4.20
N VAL A 348 -16.93 -17.58 3.70
CA VAL A 348 -16.49 -16.18 3.69
C VAL A 348 -16.65 -15.58 2.29
N MET A 349 -17.12 -14.35 2.16
CA MET A 349 -17.23 -13.68 0.84
C MET A 349 -15.87 -13.15 0.37
N ILE A 350 -15.40 -13.58 -0.80
CA ILE A 350 -14.14 -13.16 -1.44
C ILE A 350 -14.47 -12.57 -2.82
N PRO A 351 -13.85 -11.44 -3.25
CA PRO A 351 -14.07 -10.90 -4.60
C PRO A 351 -13.37 -11.78 -5.64
N PHE A 352 -14.10 -12.22 -6.67
CA PHE A 352 -13.53 -12.99 -7.79
C PHE A 352 -13.06 -12.10 -8.94
N LYS A 353 -13.53 -10.85 -9.04
CA LYS A 353 -12.97 -9.86 -9.96
C LYS A 353 -12.54 -8.58 -9.24
N TRP A 354 -11.33 -8.10 -9.51
CA TRP A 354 -10.91 -6.77 -9.07
C TRP A 354 -9.99 -6.06 -10.08
N THR A 355 -10.05 -4.73 -10.07
CA THR A 355 -9.21 -3.86 -10.90
C THR A 355 -8.21 -3.17 -10.00
N TYR A 356 -6.90 -3.35 -10.23
CA TYR A 356 -5.82 -2.70 -9.48
C TYR A 356 -5.18 -1.63 -10.36
N GLY A 357 -5.47 -0.35 -10.09
CA GLY A 357 -4.99 0.81 -10.85
C GLY A 357 -3.95 1.63 -10.10
N TRP A 358 -2.92 2.10 -10.82
CA TRP A 358 -1.90 3.02 -10.31
C TRP A 358 -1.47 4.03 -11.40
N VAL A 359 -0.65 5.02 -11.04
CA VAL A 359 -0.25 6.15 -11.91
C VAL A 359 0.43 5.79 -13.25
N SER A 360 0.79 4.52 -13.47
CA SER A 360 1.46 4.05 -14.69
C SER A 360 0.96 2.68 -15.19
N GLY A 361 -0.25 2.28 -14.80
CA GLY A 361 -0.86 1.03 -15.30
C GLY A 361 -2.14 0.64 -14.57
N ARG A 362 -2.80 -0.40 -15.09
CA ARG A 362 -3.99 -1.02 -14.50
C ARG A 362 -3.99 -2.50 -14.84
N ASP A 363 -4.23 -3.34 -13.83
CA ASP A 363 -4.39 -4.79 -13.98
C ASP A 363 -5.85 -5.15 -13.65
N GLU A 364 -6.56 -5.84 -14.54
CA GLU A 364 -7.87 -6.44 -14.26
C GLU A 364 -7.73 -7.94 -14.00
N PHE A 365 -7.93 -8.36 -12.76
CA PHE A 365 -7.84 -9.74 -12.31
C PHE A 365 -9.21 -10.40 -12.30
N THR A 366 -9.32 -11.60 -12.88
CA THR A 366 -10.50 -12.47 -12.79
C THR A 366 -10.08 -13.86 -12.31
N MET A 367 -10.45 -14.19 -11.09
CA MET A 367 -10.15 -15.44 -10.40
C MET A 367 -11.14 -16.54 -10.79
N THR A 368 -10.65 -17.77 -10.97
CA THR A 368 -11.43 -18.93 -11.45
C THR A 368 -11.38 -20.14 -10.52
N ASP A 369 -10.29 -20.30 -9.76
CA ASP A 369 -10.16 -21.30 -8.68
C ASP A 369 -9.72 -20.61 -7.38
N VAL A 370 -10.23 -21.09 -6.23
CA VAL A 370 -9.85 -20.64 -4.89
C VAL A 370 -9.87 -21.81 -3.91
N GLN A 371 -8.72 -22.07 -3.30
CA GLN A 371 -8.49 -23.16 -2.36
C GLN A 371 -8.25 -22.59 -0.96
N PRO A 372 -9.26 -22.61 -0.07
CA PRO A 372 -9.14 -22.07 1.29
C PRO A 372 -8.35 -23.00 2.22
N ASN A 373 -7.70 -22.42 3.22
CA ASN A 373 -6.98 -23.10 4.30
C ASN A 373 -5.87 -24.06 3.85
N VAL A 374 -5.32 -23.86 2.63
CA VAL A 374 -4.18 -24.61 2.11
C VAL A 374 -2.86 -24.22 2.78
N ALA A 375 -1.93 -25.17 2.85
CA ALA A 375 -0.55 -24.87 3.22
C ALA A 375 0.12 -24.05 2.10
N ILE A 376 0.72 -22.92 2.45
CA ILE A 376 1.46 -22.05 1.52
C ILE A 376 2.88 -21.90 2.02
N ASP A 377 3.85 -22.15 1.13
CA ASP A 377 5.28 -21.96 1.38
C ASP A 377 5.57 -20.49 1.72
N ALA A 378 6.32 -20.27 2.80
CA ALA A 378 6.76 -18.95 3.22
C ALA A 378 7.58 -18.23 2.13
N ALA A 379 8.29 -18.97 1.28
CA ALA A 379 9.08 -18.39 0.19
C ALA A 379 8.23 -17.59 -0.82
N LYS A 380 6.95 -17.93 -1.03
CA LYS A 380 6.04 -17.21 -1.93
C LYS A 380 5.80 -15.75 -1.49
N PHE A 381 5.91 -15.44 -0.20
CA PHE A 381 5.66 -14.11 0.37
C PHE A 381 6.91 -13.24 0.50
N GLY A 382 8.11 -13.83 0.36
CA GLY A 382 9.38 -13.14 0.48
C GLY A 382 9.76 -12.36 -0.78
N ARG A 383 11.07 -12.23 -1.00
CA ARG A 383 11.64 -11.71 -2.25
C ARG A 383 11.29 -12.67 -3.41
N PRO A 384 10.57 -12.23 -4.47
CA PRO A 384 10.24 -13.09 -5.59
C PRO A 384 11.48 -13.73 -6.25
N VAL A 385 11.32 -14.93 -6.78
CA VAL A 385 12.35 -15.60 -7.60
C VAL A 385 12.01 -15.36 -9.07
N PRO A 386 12.87 -14.71 -9.87
CA PRO A 386 12.63 -14.55 -11.29
C PRO A 386 12.55 -15.92 -12.00
N ARG A 387 11.49 -16.15 -12.77
CA ARG A 387 11.38 -17.32 -13.66
C ARG A 387 12.58 -17.38 -14.61
N GLN A 388 13.23 -18.53 -14.66
CA GLN A 388 14.29 -18.83 -15.64
C GLN A 388 13.67 -18.86 -17.05
N LYS A 389 14.44 -18.39 -18.04
CA LYS A 389 14.03 -18.31 -19.44
C LYS A 389 14.46 -19.54 -20.24
#